data_AF-A0A2V5ZPE2-F1
#
_entry.id   AF-A0A2V5ZPE2-F1
#
_cell.length_a   1.000
_cell.length_b   1.000
_cell.length_c   1.000
_cell.angle_alpha   90.00
_cell.angle_beta   90.00
_cell.angle_gamma   90.00
#
_symmetry.space_group_name_H-M   'P 1'
#
loop_
_entity.id
_entity.type
_entity.pdbx_description
1 polymer ?
#
loop_
_entity_poly.entity_id
_entity_poly.type
_entity_poly.pdbx_seq_one_letter_code
_entity_poly.pdbx_strand_id
1 'polypeptide(L)'
;MNKLLGRSGTFWQKESFDHIVRSAEQAQKFREYVQENPRGLRGSEGRVALSLQKSGEGAAATIHFTLAVAEESIQQKAVVYDRVGDAHYDTISAFIKSMRASDEKGAMYWLAKMLHAGEDFRFIARRIVIFASEDVGLADPEALPLAIATQQAVEFVGMPEARIPLAHATAYMCRAPKSREAYESLNAATEQIEAEQTKAVPERLKNKHFPINPES
;
A
#
# COMPACT_ATOMS: atom_id res chain seq x y z
N MET A 1 11.90 -10.31 2.24
CA MET A 1 11.73 -11.38 3.28
C MET A 1 11.32 -12.74 2.70
N ASN A 2 10.53 -12.78 1.63
CA ASN A 2 10.02 -14.02 1.01
C ASN A 2 11.12 -14.93 0.42
N LYS A 3 12.19 -14.35 -0.11
CA LYS A 3 13.36 -15.08 -0.62
C LYS A 3 14.18 -15.77 0.49
N LEU A 4 14.18 -15.22 1.70
CA LEU A 4 14.81 -15.79 2.89
C LEU A 4 13.99 -16.92 3.52
N LEU A 5 12.67 -16.94 3.26
CA LEU A 5 11.72 -17.90 3.82
C LEU A 5 11.28 -19.00 2.84
N GLY A 6 11.80 -19.00 1.60
CA GLY A 6 11.57 -20.07 0.62
C GLY A 6 10.12 -20.27 0.17
N ARG A 7 9.24 -19.27 0.32
CA ARG A 7 7.82 -19.38 -0.04
C ARG A 7 7.52 -18.75 -1.40
N SER A 8 6.75 -19.46 -2.24
CA SER A 8 6.23 -18.97 -3.53
C SER A 8 4.73 -19.24 -3.66
N GLY A 9 3.99 -18.26 -4.18
CA GLY A 9 2.55 -18.32 -4.47
C GLY A 9 2.01 -16.95 -4.87
N THR A 10 0.81 -16.88 -5.47
CA THR A 10 0.16 -15.63 -5.95
C THR A 10 -0.03 -14.57 -4.85
N PHE A 11 -0.17 -15.01 -3.59
CA PHE A 11 -0.18 -14.16 -2.39
C PHE A 11 1.11 -13.36 -2.17
N TRP A 12 2.23 -13.73 -2.81
CA TRP A 12 3.57 -13.22 -2.54
C TRP A 12 4.23 -12.45 -3.71
N GLN A 13 3.50 -12.18 -4.80
CA GLN A 13 4.06 -11.38 -5.90
C GLN A 13 3.98 -9.87 -5.64
N LYS A 14 5.13 -9.21 -5.82
CA LYS A 14 5.40 -7.76 -5.98
C LYS A 14 4.21 -6.87 -5.58
N GLU A 15 3.95 -6.63 -4.31
CA GLU A 15 4.12 -5.27 -3.74
C GLU A 15 3.90 -5.22 -2.22
N SER A 16 3.62 -6.35 -1.56
CA SER A 16 2.92 -6.25 -0.27
C SER A 16 3.78 -5.90 0.94
N PHE A 17 5.08 -6.24 1.00
CA PHE A 17 5.86 -5.95 2.24
C PHE A 17 7.36 -5.66 2.05
N ASP A 18 7.92 -5.85 0.84
CA ASP A 18 9.37 -5.72 0.64
C ASP A 18 9.87 -4.26 0.69
N HIS A 19 8.99 -3.24 0.73
CA HIS A 19 9.42 -1.84 0.77
C HIS A 19 9.82 -1.34 2.19
N ILE A 20 9.38 -2.04 3.24
CA ILE A 20 9.61 -1.65 4.66
C ILE A 20 10.91 -2.25 5.21
N VAL A 21 11.23 -3.49 4.85
CA VAL A 21 12.49 -4.16 5.24
C VAL A 21 13.07 -4.91 4.04
N ARG A 22 14.03 -4.27 3.39
CA ARG A 22 14.68 -4.69 2.13
C ARG A 22 15.90 -5.58 2.35
N SER A 23 16.41 -5.69 3.58
CA SER A 23 17.55 -6.54 3.92
C SER A 23 17.52 -7.05 5.38
N ALA A 24 18.28 -8.11 5.66
CA ALA A 24 18.44 -8.64 7.03
C ALA A 24 19.04 -7.59 7.99
N GLU A 25 19.90 -6.71 7.49
CA GLU A 25 20.45 -5.58 8.24
C GLU A 25 19.39 -4.54 8.62
N GLN A 26 18.41 -4.27 7.74
CA GLN A 26 17.30 -3.37 8.07
C GLN A 26 16.38 -3.96 9.14
N ALA A 27 16.15 -5.28 9.11
CA ALA A 27 15.40 -5.97 10.15
C ALA A 27 16.10 -5.88 11.51
N GLN A 28 17.43 -6.00 11.49
CA GLN A 28 18.28 -5.91 12.69
C GLN A 28 18.29 -4.50 13.27
N LYS A 29 18.41 -3.46 12.43
CA LYS A 29 18.27 -2.06 12.86
C LYS A 29 16.91 -1.75 13.50
N PHE A 30 15.84 -2.35 12.97
CA PHE A 30 14.50 -2.18 13.54
C PHE A 30 14.38 -2.82 14.93
N ARG A 31 15.00 -4.00 15.12
CA ARG A 31 15.12 -4.64 16.45
C ARG A 31 15.91 -3.79 17.43
N GLU A 32 17.08 -3.31 17.01
CA GLU A 32 17.96 -2.47 17.84
C GLU A 32 17.25 -1.18 18.26
N TYR A 33 16.57 -0.51 17.32
CA TYR A 33 15.79 0.69 17.61
C TYR A 33 14.70 0.48 18.66
N VAL A 34 13.97 -0.63 18.58
CA VAL A 34 12.92 -0.99 19.56
C VAL A 34 13.52 -1.35 20.93
N GLN A 35 14.69 -1.97 20.95
CA GLN A 35 15.42 -2.29 22.19
C GLN A 35 15.98 -1.04 22.87
N GLU A 36 16.46 -0.06 22.10
CA GLU A 36 17.10 1.15 22.61
C GLU A 36 16.11 2.28 22.96
N ASN A 37 14.89 2.28 22.40
CA ASN A 37 13.87 3.31 22.64
C ASN A 37 12.53 2.78 23.19
N PRO A 38 12.50 2.12 24.38
CA PRO A 38 11.26 1.59 24.95
C PRO A 38 10.28 2.68 25.45
N ARG A 39 10.68 3.95 25.48
CA ARG A 39 9.90 5.07 26.07
C ARG A 39 8.91 5.73 25.09
N GLY A 40 9.00 5.47 23.80
CA GLY A 40 8.12 6.06 22.77
C GLY A 40 6.68 5.53 22.76
N LEU A 41 6.38 4.45 23.49
CA LEU A 41 5.09 3.77 23.50
C LEU A 41 4.17 4.14 24.69
N ARG A 42 4.55 5.12 25.51
CA ARG A 42 3.73 5.57 26.67
C ARG A 42 2.66 6.62 26.33
N GLY A 43 2.51 6.99 25.07
CA GLY A 43 1.63 8.08 24.63
C GLY A 43 0.44 7.65 23.78
N SER A 44 -0.33 6.65 24.20
CA SER A 44 -1.75 6.53 23.84
C SER A 44 -2.39 5.43 24.68
N GLU A 45 -3.40 5.80 25.45
CA GLU A 45 -4.14 4.94 26.37
C GLU A 45 -4.76 3.74 25.65
N GLY A 46 -4.10 2.59 25.76
CA GLY A 46 -4.63 1.27 25.41
C GLY A 46 -3.94 0.26 26.30
N ARG A 47 -4.66 -0.26 27.30
CA ARG A 47 -4.16 -1.25 28.27
C ARG A 47 -3.72 -2.53 27.54
N VAL A 48 -2.46 -2.57 27.10
CA VAL A 48 -1.75 -3.83 26.85
C VAL A 48 -1.35 -4.34 28.23
N ALA A 49 -1.96 -5.42 28.68
CA ALA A 49 -1.56 -6.10 29.92
C ALA A 49 -0.17 -6.73 29.69
N LEU A 50 0.87 -5.93 29.88
CA LEU A 50 2.25 -6.40 29.86
C LEU A 50 2.46 -7.25 31.12
N SER A 51 2.41 -8.57 31.02
CA SER A 51 2.77 -9.47 32.12
C SER A 51 4.28 -9.41 32.34
N LEU A 52 4.72 -8.42 33.13
CA LEU A 52 6.09 -8.31 33.61
C LEU A 52 6.34 -9.40 34.66
N GLN A 53 6.82 -10.58 34.24
CA GLN A 53 7.48 -11.48 35.18
C GLN A 53 8.87 -10.91 35.50
N LYS A 54 9.01 -10.36 36.72
CA LYS A 54 10.32 -10.04 37.29
C LYS A 54 11.05 -11.36 37.61
N SER A 55 11.98 -11.75 36.74
CA SER A 55 13.00 -12.73 37.12
C SER A 55 14.16 -12.02 37.81
N GLY A 56 14.11 -11.96 39.15
CA GLY A 56 15.25 -11.66 40.01
C GLY A 56 15.73 -10.21 40.06
N GLU A 57 16.15 -9.77 41.25
CA GLU A 57 16.80 -8.47 41.46
C GLU A 57 18.15 -8.42 40.72
N GLY A 58 18.27 -7.54 39.72
CA GLY A 58 19.54 -7.22 39.06
C GLY A 58 19.64 -7.52 37.56
N ALA A 59 18.67 -8.19 36.95
CA ALA A 59 18.65 -8.40 35.49
C ALA A 59 17.81 -7.32 34.78
N ALA A 60 18.32 -6.78 33.67
CA ALA A 60 17.57 -5.89 32.79
C ALA A 60 16.23 -6.55 32.44
N ALA A 61 15.13 -5.80 32.53
CA ALA A 61 13.79 -6.32 32.27
C ALA A 61 13.68 -6.74 30.80
N THR A 62 13.92 -8.02 30.52
CA THR A 62 13.81 -8.59 29.18
C THR A 62 12.33 -8.66 28.83
N ILE A 63 11.89 -7.84 27.88
CA ILE A 63 10.52 -7.91 27.35
C ILE A 63 10.43 -9.16 26.46
N HIS A 64 9.79 -10.20 26.97
CA HIS A 64 9.52 -11.42 26.21
C HIS A 64 8.31 -11.21 25.30
N PHE A 65 8.56 -10.87 24.04
CA PHE A 65 7.54 -10.94 22.99
C PHE A 65 7.31 -12.40 22.62
N THR A 66 6.27 -13.01 23.18
CA THR A 66 5.80 -14.34 22.77
C THR A 66 4.75 -14.21 21.67
N LEU A 67 4.58 -15.26 20.88
CA LEU A 67 3.54 -15.32 19.86
C LEU A 67 2.15 -15.09 20.48
N ALA A 68 1.90 -15.65 21.67
CA ALA A 68 0.66 -15.45 22.41
C ALA A 68 0.40 -13.98 22.78
N VAL A 69 1.43 -13.21 23.19
CA VAL A 69 1.29 -11.78 23.51
C VAL A 69 1.04 -10.96 22.23
N ALA A 70 1.68 -11.33 21.12
CA ALA A 70 1.39 -10.72 19.82
C ALA A 70 -0.05 -11.02 19.36
N GLU A 71 -0.51 -12.26 19.54
CA GLU A 71 -1.88 -12.70 19.24
C GLU A 71 -2.91 -11.98 20.12
N GLU A 72 -2.63 -11.80 21.41
CA GLU A 72 -3.49 -11.06 22.35
C GLU A 72 -3.57 -9.56 22.00
N SER A 73 -2.47 -8.97 21.52
CA SER A 73 -2.46 -7.59 21.03
C SER A 73 -3.22 -7.41 19.71
N ILE A 74 -3.40 -8.49 18.93
CA ILE A 74 -4.16 -8.51 17.68
C ILE A 74 -5.68 -8.68 17.96
N GLN A 75 -6.10 -9.00 19.19
CA GLN A 75 -7.50 -9.27 19.53
C GLN A 75 -8.45 -8.06 19.44
N GLN A 76 -7.96 -6.85 19.15
CA GLN A 76 -8.83 -5.75 18.71
C GLN A 76 -8.89 -5.68 17.18
N LYS A 77 -9.87 -6.42 16.64
CA LYS A 77 -10.38 -6.42 15.24
C LYS A 77 -9.76 -7.38 14.22
N ALA A 78 -9.39 -8.58 14.65
CA ALA A 78 -9.45 -9.76 13.77
C ALA A 78 -10.90 -10.27 13.57
N VAL A 79 -11.87 -9.36 13.49
CA VAL A 79 -13.30 -9.71 13.36
C VAL A 79 -13.76 -9.26 11.97
N VAL A 80 -13.97 -10.27 11.13
CA VAL A 80 -14.55 -10.28 9.77
C VAL A 80 -13.60 -9.94 8.60
N TYR A 81 -12.52 -10.73 8.49
CA TYR A 81 -12.22 -11.31 7.18
C TYR A 81 -12.34 -12.83 7.33
N ASP A 82 -13.39 -13.37 6.74
CA ASP A 82 -13.55 -14.81 6.61
C ASP A 82 -12.37 -15.37 5.80
N ARG A 83 -12.09 -16.63 6.04
CA ARG A 83 -10.83 -17.36 5.84
C ARG A 83 -10.48 -17.66 4.38
N VAL A 84 -10.79 -16.73 3.47
CA VAL A 84 -10.54 -16.81 2.02
C VAL A 84 -10.19 -15.40 1.53
N GLY A 85 -8.98 -15.20 1.02
CA GLY A 85 -8.47 -13.89 0.57
C GLY A 85 -9.31 -13.19 -0.52
N ASP A 86 -10.31 -13.87 -1.07
CA ASP A 86 -11.20 -13.39 -2.14
C ASP A 86 -12.05 -12.18 -1.70
N ALA A 87 -12.53 -12.14 -0.45
CA ALA A 87 -13.41 -11.08 0.01
C ALA A 87 -12.76 -9.68 -0.01
N HIS A 88 -11.42 -9.63 0.13
CA HIS A 88 -10.65 -8.40 0.10
C HIS A 88 -10.58 -7.85 -1.32
N TYR A 89 -10.17 -8.71 -2.27
CA TYR A 89 -10.06 -8.39 -3.68
C TYR A 89 -11.41 -8.00 -4.29
N ASP A 90 -12.49 -8.67 -3.87
CA ASP A 90 -13.85 -8.33 -4.31
C ASP A 90 -14.27 -6.95 -3.81
N THR A 91 -13.99 -6.64 -2.54
CA THR A 91 -14.40 -5.36 -1.95
C THR A 91 -13.63 -4.19 -2.56
N ILE A 92 -12.31 -4.31 -2.73
CA ILE A 92 -11.53 -3.24 -3.38
C ILE A 92 -11.86 -3.13 -4.89
N SER A 93 -12.18 -4.25 -5.55
CA SER A 93 -12.65 -4.24 -6.92
C SER A 93 -13.98 -3.52 -7.06
N ALA A 94 -14.92 -3.74 -6.14
CA ALA A 94 -16.20 -3.05 -6.11
C ALA A 94 -16.00 -1.55 -5.85
N PHE A 95 -15.12 -1.17 -4.92
CA PHE A 95 -14.74 0.22 -4.66
C PHE A 95 -14.26 0.95 -5.93
N ILE A 96 -13.31 0.35 -6.66
CA ILE A 96 -12.76 0.91 -7.90
C ILE A 96 -13.82 1.00 -9.00
N LYS A 97 -14.63 -0.05 -9.17
CA LYS A 97 -15.71 -0.06 -10.17
C LYS A 97 -16.77 1.00 -9.87
N SER A 98 -17.13 1.21 -8.60
CA SER A 98 -18.04 2.28 -8.21
C SER A 98 -17.46 3.67 -8.52
N MET A 99 -16.17 3.92 -8.22
CA MET A 99 -15.53 5.20 -8.60
C MET A 99 -15.51 5.40 -10.12
N ARG A 100 -15.21 4.35 -10.90
CA ARG A 100 -15.21 4.37 -12.37
C ARG A 100 -16.58 4.70 -12.96
N ALA A 101 -17.63 4.11 -12.38
CA ALA A 101 -19.01 4.37 -12.76
C ALA A 101 -19.56 5.70 -12.21
N SER A 102 -18.72 6.51 -11.54
CA SER A 102 -19.11 7.75 -10.86
C SER A 102 -20.23 7.55 -9.82
N ASP A 103 -20.34 6.33 -9.27
CA ASP A 103 -21.27 5.98 -8.18
C ASP A 103 -20.62 6.31 -6.83
N GLU A 104 -20.77 7.57 -6.40
CA GLU A 104 -20.22 8.06 -5.13
C GLU A 104 -20.78 7.33 -3.91
N LYS A 105 -22.08 6.97 -3.93
CA LYS A 105 -22.72 6.28 -2.81
C LYS A 105 -22.14 4.87 -2.64
N GLY A 106 -22.03 4.12 -3.74
CA GLY A 106 -21.41 2.80 -3.73
C GLY A 106 -19.95 2.86 -3.31
N ALA A 107 -19.17 3.81 -3.86
CA ALA A 107 -17.75 3.95 -3.52
C ALA A 107 -17.56 4.24 -2.02
N MET A 108 -18.36 5.13 -1.44
CA MET A 108 -18.32 5.43 -0.01
C MET A 108 -18.70 4.23 0.86
N TYR A 109 -19.69 3.45 0.43
CA TYR A 109 -20.08 2.22 1.12
C TYR A 109 -18.93 1.21 1.14
N TRP A 110 -18.29 0.96 0.00
CA TRP A 110 -17.15 0.02 -0.07
C TRP A 110 -15.95 0.52 0.73
N LEU A 111 -15.66 1.82 0.70
CA LEU A 111 -14.64 2.44 1.56
C LEU A 111 -14.93 2.19 3.03
N ALA A 112 -16.16 2.49 3.48
CA ALA A 112 -16.56 2.29 4.87
C ALA A 112 -16.48 0.81 5.29
N LYS A 113 -16.90 -0.11 4.41
CA LYS A 113 -16.79 -1.56 4.64
C LYS A 113 -15.33 -1.99 4.83
N MET A 114 -14.42 -1.56 3.95
CA MET A 114 -12.99 -1.86 4.07
C MET A 114 -12.41 -1.35 5.39
N LEU A 115 -12.66 -0.07 5.72
CA LEU A 115 -12.17 0.52 6.97
C LEU A 115 -12.75 -0.15 8.22
N HIS A 116 -14.01 -0.58 8.16
CA HIS A 116 -14.64 -1.32 9.24
C HIS A 116 -14.01 -2.71 9.43
N ALA A 117 -13.71 -3.39 8.32
CA ALA A 117 -13.08 -4.71 8.29
C ALA A 117 -11.57 -4.69 8.62
N GLY A 118 -11.00 -3.52 8.93
CA GLY A 118 -9.59 -3.38 9.31
C GLY A 118 -8.62 -3.40 8.13
N GLU A 119 -9.11 -3.08 6.93
CA GLU A 119 -8.26 -2.93 5.74
C GLU A 119 -7.16 -1.90 5.96
N ASP A 120 -5.96 -2.17 5.43
CA ASP A 120 -4.86 -1.21 5.51
C ASP A 120 -5.22 0.05 4.72
N PHE A 121 -5.33 1.19 5.42
CA PHE A 121 -5.64 2.47 4.78
C PHE A 121 -4.60 2.88 3.73
N ARG A 122 -3.35 2.41 3.86
CA ARG A 122 -2.30 2.62 2.85
C ARG A 122 -2.60 1.88 1.57
N PHE A 123 -3.16 0.68 1.69
CA PHE A 123 -3.60 -0.08 0.53
C PHE A 123 -4.71 0.66 -0.21
N ILE A 124 -5.74 1.15 0.51
CA ILE A 124 -6.82 1.94 -0.10
C ILE A 124 -6.26 3.20 -0.78
N ALA A 125 -5.37 3.94 -0.12
CA ALA A 125 -4.76 5.15 -0.68
C ALA A 125 -3.96 4.86 -1.97
N ARG A 126 -3.17 3.78 -2.02
CA ARG A 126 -2.46 3.35 -3.24
C ARG A 126 -3.43 3.09 -4.39
N ARG A 127 -4.58 2.48 -4.10
CA ARG A 127 -5.61 2.19 -5.11
C ARG A 127 -6.28 3.47 -5.64
N ILE A 128 -6.45 4.49 -4.81
CA ILE A 128 -6.91 5.82 -5.25
C ILE A 128 -5.86 6.50 -6.14
N VAL A 129 -4.57 6.41 -5.80
CA VAL A 129 -3.47 6.97 -6.64
C VAL A 129 -3.44 6.33 -8.02
N ILE A 130 -3.59 5.00 -8.10
CA ILE A 130 -3.69 4.30 -9.39
C ILE A 130 -4.92 4.79 -10.17
N PHE A 131 -6.08 4.85 -9.50
CA PHE A 131 -7.33 5.29 -10.12
C PHE A 131 -7.23 6.71 -10.70
N ALA A 132 -6.56 7.63 -10.00
CA ALA A 132 -6.37 9.00 -10.46
C ALA A 132 -5.66 9.07 -11.82
N SER A 133 -4.66 8.22 -12.06
CA SER A 133 -3.94 8.17 -13.34
C SER A 133 -4.61 7.27 -14.38
N GLU A 134 -5.25 6.19 -13.95
CA GLU A 134 -5.84 5.18 -14.84
C GLU A 134 -7.21 5.62 -15.39
N ASP A 135 -8.10 6.08 -14.51
CA ASP A 135 -9.52 6.26 -14.80
C ASP A 135 -9.96 7.74 -14.88
N VAL A 136 -9.28 8.63 -14.15
CA VAL A 136 -9.47 10.09 -14.29
C VAL A 136 -8.53 10.64 -15.35
N GLY A 137 -7.25 10.33 -15.22
CA GLY A 137 -6.24 10.55 -16.25
C GLY A 137 -6.14 12.02 -16.69
N LEU A 138 -6.00 12.23 -18.01
CA LEU A 138 -5.81 13.56 -18.59
C LEU A 138 -7.08 14.44 -18.54
N ALA A 139 -8.24 13.87 -18.20
CA ALA A 139 -9.47 14.65 -18.12
C ALA A 139 -9.47 15.62 -16.93
N ASP A 140 -8.71 15.31 -15.88
CA ASP A 140 -8.51 16.18 -14.73
C ASP A 140 -7.11 15.96 -14.12
N PRO A 141 -6.12 16.79 -14.52
CA PRO A 141 -4.74 16.68 -14.04
C PRO A 141 -4.56 16.88 -12.53
N GLU A 142 -5.52 17.49 -11.83
CA GLU A 142 -5.43 17.74 -10.37
C GLU A 142 -5.73 16.48 -9.54
N ALA A 143 -6.31 15.44 -10.16
CA ALA A 143 -6.66 14.20 -9.48
C ALA A 143 -5.44 13.48 -8.90
N LEU A 144 -4.35 13.34 -9.68
CA LEU A 144 -3.15 12.64 -9.22
C LEU A 144 -2.45 13.39 -8.06
N PRO A 145 -2.19 14.71 -8.14
CA PRO A 145 -1.70 15.50 -7.00
C PRO A 145 -2.56 15.34 -5.75
N LEU A 146 -3.89 15.41 -5.86
CA LEU A 146 -4.80 15.22 -4.74
C LEU A 146 -4.69 13.81 -4.14
N ALA A 147 -4.58 12.78 -4.97
CA ALA A 147 -4.42 11.40 -4.50
C ALA A 147 -3.09 11.19 -3.77
N ILE A 148 -2.00 11.78 -4.27
CA ILE A 148 -0.68 11.75 -3.59
C ILE A 148 -0.74 12.48 -2.26
N ALA A 149 -1.34 13.68 -2.23
CA ALA A 149 -1.56 14.43 -0.99
C ALA A 149 -2.41 13.63 0.01
N THR A 150 -3.42 12.91 -0.48
CA THR A 150 -4.25 12.02 0.36
C THR A 150 -3.43 10.87 0.92
N GLN A 151 -2.60 10.21 0.11
CA GLN A 151 -1.72 9.14 0.56
C GLN A 151 -0.77 9.61 1.67
N GLN A 152 -0.23 10.82 1.55
CA GLN A 152 0.61 11.42 2.59
C GLN A 152 -0.20 11.80 3.83
N ALA A 153 -1.38 12.38 3.65
CA ALA A 153 -2.26 12.80 4.73
C ALA A 153 -2.71 11.61 5.59
N VAL A 154 -3.06 10.48 4.99
CA VAL A 154 -3.51 9.30 5.77
C VAL A 154 -2.40 8.72 6.63
N GLU A 155 -1.15 8.77 6.15
CA GLU A 155 0.03 8.35 6.92
C GLU A 155 0.32 9.32 8.06
N PHE A 156 0.27 10.62 7.78
CA PHE A 156 0.55 11.66 8.75
C PHE A 156 -0.50 11.70 9.87
N VAL A 157 -1.78 11.55 9.52
CA VAL A 157 -2.90 11.65 10.46
C VAL A 157 -3.13 10.36 11.23
N GLY A 158 -3.06 9.20 10.57
CA GLY A 158 -3.39 7.90 11.18
C GLY A 158 -4.88 7.68 11.43
N MET A 159 -5.26 6.44 11.77
CA MET A 159 -6.66 6.07 12.05
C MET A 159 -7.04 6.44 13.50
N PRO A 160 -8.32 6.83 13.76
CA PRO A 160 -9.46 6.79 12.84
C PRO A 160 -9.63 8.00 11.91
N GLU A 161 -8.96 9.13 12.14
CA GLU A 161 -9.16 10.40 11.41
C GLU A 161 -8.73 10.32 9.93
N ALA A 162 -7.77 9.45 9.58
CA ALA A 162 -7.35 9.19 8.21
C ALA A 162 -8.49 8.73 7.27
N ARG A 163 -9.61 8.25 7.82
CA ARG A 163 -10.82 7.96 7.01
C ARG A 163 -11.36 9.19 6.27
N ILE A 164 -11.12 10.40 6.80
CA ILE A 164 -11.67 11.65 6.27
C ILE A 164 -10.95 12.06 4.96
N PRO A 165 -9.60 12.14 4.91
CA PRO A 165 -8.88 12.29 3.65
C PRO A 165 -9.23 11.23 2.60
N LEU A 166 -9.37 9.96 2.99
CA LEU A 166 -9.78 8.89 2.06
C LEU A 166 -11.16 9.15 1.46
N ALA A 167 -12.14 9.55 2.30
CA ALA A 167 -13.47 9.89 1.83
C ALA A 167 -13.45 11.09 0.90
N HIS A 168 -12.67 12.13 1.23
CA HIS A 168 -12.52 13.32 0.38
C HIS A 168 -11.99 12.95 -1.01
N ALA A 169 -10.88 12.20 -1.09
CA ALA A 169 -10.33 11.75 -2.36
C ALA A 169 -11.32 10.86 -3.13
N THR A 170 -12.02 9.95 -2.44
CA THR A 170 -13.03 9.09 -3.05
C THR A 170 -14.14 9.90 -3.72
N ALA A 171 -14.71 10.87 -3.02
CA ALA A 171 -15.75 11.75 -3.57
C ALA A 171 -15.24 12.53 -4.79
N TYR A 172 -14.02 13.06 -4.70
CA TYR A 172 -13.37 13.75 -5.81
C TYR A 172 -13.26 12.84 -7.04
N MET A 173 -12.70 11.64 -6.87
CA MET A 173 -12.52 10.67 -7.96
C MET A 173 -13.83 10.25 -8.61
N CYS A 174 -14.91 10.11 -7.83
CA CYS A 174 -16.24 9.84 -8.36
C CYS A 174 -16.75 10.99 -9.25
N ARG A 175 -16.54 12.25 -8.85
CA ARG A 175 -17.06 13.44 -9.54
C ARG A 175 -16.18 13.91 -10.71
N ALA A 176 -14.90 13.57 -10.70
CA ALA A 176 -13.96 13.95 -11.75
C ALA A 176 -14.38 13.36 -13.12
N PRO A 177 -14.18 14.09 -14.23
CA PRO A 177 -14.36 13.51 -15.56
C PRO A 177 -13.39 12.33 -15.76
N LYS A 178 -13.81 11.32 -16.52
CA LYS A 178 -13.04 10.09 -16.70
C LYS A 178 -12.32 10.09 -18.04
N SER A 179 -11.04 9.73 -18.05
CA SER A 179 -10.27 9.44 -19.26
C SER A 179 -9.20 8.38 -18.97
N ARG A 180 -9.18 7.36 -19.82
CA ARG A 180 -8.21 6.25 -19.78
C ARG A 180 -7.16 6.34 -20.89
N GLU A 181 -7.14 7.45 -21.64
CA GLU A 181 -6.34 7.62 -22.86
C GLU A 181 -4.85 7.33 -22.66
N ALA A 182 -4.23 7.90 -21.61
CA ALA A 182 -2.81 7.72 -21.33
C ALA A 182 -2.50 6.25 -20.95
N TYR A 183 -3.36 5.63 -20.14
CA TYR A 183 -3.24 4.24 -19.73
C TYR A 183 -3.38 3.28 -20.94
N GLU A 184 -4.42 3.48 -21.75
CA GLU A 184 -4.69 2.66 -22.94
C GLU A 184 -3.59 2.84 -24.00
N SER A 185 -3.08 4.05 -24.19
CA SER A 185 -1.96 4.32 -25.11
C SER A 185 -0.68 3.59 -24.71
N LEU A 186 -0.36 3.57 -23.40
CA LEU A 186 0.80 2.84 -22.89
C LEU A 186 0.64 1.33 -23.06
N ASN A 187 -0.56 0.80 -22.78
CA ASN A 187 -0.84 -0.62 -22.94
C ASN A 187 -0.76 -1.05 -24.40
N ALA A 188 -1.36 -0.29 -25.33
CA ALA A 188 -1.29 -0.58 -26.76
C ALA A 188 0.17 -0.58 -27.29
N ALA A 189 1.00 0.36 -26.83
CA ALA A 189 2.42 0.38 -27.15
C ALA A 189 3.17 -0.83 -26.57
N THR A 190 2.79 -1.27 -25.36
CA THR A 190 3.37 -2.45 -24.69
C THR A 190 3.01 -3.73 -25.43
N GLU A 191 1.75 -3.90 -25.82
CA GLU A 191 1.27 -5.04 -26.62
C GLU A 191 2.01 -5.15 -27.97
N GLN A 192 2.29 -4.02 -28.64
CA GLN A 192 3.09 -4.02 -29.87
C GLN A 192 4.52 -4.51 -29.65
N ILE A 193 5.14 -4.14 -28.52
CA ILE A 193 6.49 -4.58 -28.17
C ILE A 193 6.51 -6.09 -27.88
N GLU A 194 5.53 -6.58 -27.12
CA GLU A 194 5.41 -8.00 -26.77
C GLU A 194 5.13 -8.89 -27.99
N ALA A 195 4.43 -8.35 -29.00
CA ALA A 195 4.22 -9.02 -30.29
C ALA A 195 5.44 -8.98 -31.23
N GLU A 196 6.64 -8.68 -30.71
CA GLU A 196 7.90 -8.55 -31.45
C GLU A 196 7.92 -7.47 -32.55
N GLN A 197 6.93 -6.56 -32.59
CA GLN A 197 6.87 -5.44 -33.54
C GLN A 197 7.69 -4.24 -33.06
N THR A 198 8.88 -4.51 -32.52
CA THR A 198 9.75 -3.46 -32.01
C THR A 198 10.40 -2.68 -33.14
N LYS A 199 10.36 -1.34 -33.03
CA LYS A 199 11.00 -0.44 -34.00
C LYS A 199 12.36 0.00 -33.45
N ALA A 200 13.39 -0.08 -34.28
CA ALA A 200 14.67 0.53 -33.94
C ALA A 200 14.51 2.04 -33.73
N VAL A 201 15.26 2.60 -32.77
CA VAL A 201 15.28 4.05 -32.54
C VAL A 201 15.81 4.74 -33.81
N PRO A 202 15.04 5.66 -34.43
CA PRO A 202 15.50 6.39 -35.61
C PRO A 202 16.84 7.11 -35.37
N GLU A 203 17.75 7.09 -36.34
CA GLU A 203 19.10 7.69 -36.22
C GLU A 203 19.08 9.14 -35.69
N ARG A 204 18.12 9.96 -36.17
CA ARG A 204 17.96 11.35 -35.73
C ARG A 204 17.61 11.52 -34.24
N LEU A 205 17.09 10.48 -33.60
CA LEU A 205 16.70 10.45 -32.18
C LEU A 205 17.74 9.74 -31.30
N LYS A 206 18.77 9.10 -31.89
CA LYS A 206 19.84 8.46 -31.13
C LYS A 206 20.69 9.51 -30.42
N ASN A 207 21.23 9.12 -29.26
CA ASN A 207 22.16 9.96 -28.53
C ASN A 207 23.47 10.12 -29.31
N LYS A 208 23.85 11.37 -29.64
CA LYS A 208 25.04 11.71 -30.42
C LYS A 208 26.32 11.88 -29.57
N HIS A 209 26.19 11.86 -28.24
CA HIS A 209 27.29 12.13 -27.30
C HIS A 209 27.93 10.87 -26.70
N PHE A 210 27.46 9.67 -27.03
CA PHE A 210 28.11 8.42 -26.64
C PHE A 210 28.88 7.81 -27.82
N PRO A 211 30.11 7.30 -27.61
CA PRO A 211 30.79 6.52 -28.63
C PRO A 211 29.98 5.26 -28.93
N ILE A 212 29.69 5.05 -30.21
CA ILE A 212 29.12 3.80 -30.71
C ILE A 212 30.12 2.70 -30.35
N ASN A 213 29.66 1.66 -29.66
CA ASN A 213 30.49 0.49 -29.37
C ASN A 213 30.83 -0.15 -30.72
N PRO A 214 32.11 -0.25 -31.12
CA PRO A 214 32.47 -0.62 -32.50
C PRO A 214 32.20 -2.10 -32.86
N GLU A 215 31.63 -2.89 -31.94
CA GLU A 215 31.38 -4.33 -32.13
C GLU A 215 29.89 -4.74 -32.15
N SER A 216 28.95 -3.83 -32.43
CA SER A 216 27.53 -4.17 -32.64
C SER A 216 27.11 -4.11 -34.11
#